data_AF-A0A7S3J8G9-F1
#
_entry.id   AF-A0A7S3J8G9-F1
#
_cell.length_a   1.000
_cell.length_b   1.000
_cell.length_c   1.000
_cell.angle_alpha   90.00
_cell.angle_beta   90.00
_cell.angle_gamma   90.00
#
_symmetry.space_group_name_H-M   'P 1'
#
loop_
_entity.id
_entity.type
_entity.pdbx_description
1 polymer ?
#
loop_
_entity_poly.entity_id
_entity_poly.type
_entity_poly.pdbx_seq_one_letter_code
_entity_poly.pdbx_strand_id
1 'polypeptide(L)'
;SCSVIISASPFSVDADIDMYINVGFGKDLPTQEYYDIKSTTWFSETIEINLDNEYFKKKDLKTMKGRYLIGIYSKEDTTISIEVEDTSSQIKMIRSGKGIQVDQEPNNHRFFKYTHNQNTNIKFDLTLMSGSVLMRINKLMEYGETSFHKFMPIDDKTSLWKTDSNQNSTIVISNEDPNYCSPCTYIISIESTKAGAKYVLETQEENILAPKLIKMGVPVKDQVAQGNYKEYMFVLDKKKKFRISASVY
;
A
#
# COMPACT_ATOMS: atom_id res chain seq x y z
N SER A 1 -11.83 15.57 -2.69
CA SER A 1 -12.63 15.14 -3.84
C SER A 1 -12.35 13.67 -4.08
N CYS A 2 -13.34 12.88 -4.51
CA CYS A 2 -13.04 11.56 -5.08
C CYS A 2 -12.45 11.77 -6.47
N SER A 3 -11.43 11.00 -6.78
CA SER A 3 -10.76 10.95 -8.07
C SER A 3 -10.53 9.49 -8.41
N VAL A 4 -10.53 9.13 -9.68
CA VAL A 4 -10.10 7.83 -10.18
C VAL A 4 -8.89 8.09 -11.07
N ILE A 5 -7.76 7.47 -10.77
CA ILE A 5 -6.57 7.49 -11.59
C ILE A 5 -6.59 6.23 -12.46
N ILE A 6 -6.46 6.41 -13.77
CA ILE A 6 -6.31 5.31 -14.72
C ILE A 6 -4.94 5.46 -15.34
N SER A 7 -4.11 4.43 -15.21
CA SER A 7 -2.76 4.42 -15.76
C SER A 7 -2.58 3.25 -16.72
N ALA A 8 -1.87 3.48 -17.81
CA ALA A 8 -1.49 2.45 -18.77
C ALA A 8 -0.02 2.62 -19.16
N SER A 9 0.70 1.50 -19.27
CA SER A 9 2.10 1.50 -19.72
C SER A 9 2.39 0.33 -20.66
N PRO A 10 3.18 0.55 -21.74
CA PRO A 10 3.65 -0.50 -22.62
C PRO A 10 4.85 -1.22 -22.00
N PHE A 11 5.03 -2.49 -22.36
CA PHE A 11 6.22 -3.26 -22.00
C PHE A 11 7.41 -3.00 -22.93
N SER A 12 7.16 -2.47 -24.14
CA SER A 12 8.21 -2.09 -25.09
C SER A 12 8.63 -0.63 -24.90
N VAL A 13 9.94 -0.36 -24.89
CA VAL A 13 10.51 1.00 -24.74
C VAL A 13 10.29 1.90 -25.95
N ASP A 14 10.07 1.30 -27.12
CA ASP A 14 9.86 2.03 -28.37
C ASP A 14 8.37 2.23 -28.68
N ALA A 15 7.48 1.54 -27.95
CA ALA A 15 6.05 1.64 -28.16
C ALA A 15 5.48 2.90 -27.50
N ASP A 16 4.71 3.66 -28.27
CA ASP A 16 3.88 4.77 -27.80
C ASP A 16 2.43 4.30 -27.73
N ILE A 17 1.76 4.60 -26.62
CA ILE A 17 0.36 4.24 -26.43
C ILE A 17 -0.46 5.48 -26.11
N ASP A 18 -1.66 5.56 -26.67
CA ASP A 18 -2.65 6.59 -26.38
C ASP A 18 -3.81 5.97 -25.61
N MET A 19 -4.43 6.73 -24.70
CA MET A 19 -5.57 6.27 -23.90
C MET A 19 -6.80 7.14 -24.13
N TYR A 20 -7.92 6.49 -24.40
CA TYR A 20 -9.21 7.14 -24.66
C TYR A 20 -10.28 6.52 -23.76
N ILE A 21 -11.21 7.35 -23.27
CA ILE A 21 -12.24 6.92 -22.33
C ILE A 21 -13.60 7.47 -22.76
N ASN A 22 -14.62 6.61 -22.77
CA ASN A 22 -16.03 7.01 -22.86
C ASN A 22 -16.74 6.74 -21.53
N VAL A 23 -17.59 7.69 -21.11
CA VAL A 23 -18.30 7.67 -19.81
C VAL A 23 -19.80 7.57 -20.03
N GLY A 24 -20.41 6.53 -19.46
CA GLY A 24 -21.87 6.36 -19.43
C GLY A 24 -22.35 4.98 -19.88
N PHE A 25 -23.59 4.65 -19.52
CA PHE A 25 -24.28 3.47 -20.04
C PHE A 25 -24.74 3.72 -21.48
N GLY A 26 -24.53 2.75 -22.37
CA GLY A 26 -24.91 2.86 -23.79
C GLY A 26 -23.93 3.63 -24.67
N LYS A 27 -22.74 4.00 -24.15
CA LYS A 27 -21.64 4.46 -24.99
C LYS A 27 -20.96 3.28 -25.69
N ASP A 28 -20.47 3.51 -26.89
CA ASP A 28 -19.60 2.59 -27.61
C ASP A 28 -18.15 2.66 -27.09
N LEU A 29 -17.33 1.66 -27.45
CA LEU A 29 -15.90 1.68 -27.15
C LEU A 29 -15.26 2.95 -27.73
N PRO A 30 -14.39 3.64 -26.98
CA PRO A 30 -13.75 4.84 -27.47
C PRO A 30 -12.77 4.53 -28.60
N THR A 31 -12.63 5.49 -29.52
CA THR A 31 -11.68 5.47 -30.65
C THR A 31 -10.86 6.76 -30.64
N GLN A 32 -9.88 6.88 -31.54
CA GLN A 32 -9.07 8.09 -31.65
C GLN A 32 -9.91 9.31 -32.05
N GLU A 33 -10.99 9.09 -32.81
CA GLU A 33 -11.91 10.13 -33.27
C GLU A 33 -13.12 10.33 -32.34
N TYR A 34 -13.45 9.33 -31.50
CA TYR A 34 -14.64 9.33 -30.65
C TYR A 34 -14.30 8.96 -29.20
N TYR A 35 -14.17 9.97 -28.34
CA TYR A 35 -13.87 9.82 -26.92
C TYR A 35 -14.51 10.94 -26.08
N ASP A 36 -14.71 10.70 -24.79
CA ASP A 36 -15.14 11.71 -23.82
C ASP A 36 -13.94 12.33 -23.07
N ILE A 37 -12.92 11.52 -22.74
CA ILE A 37 -11.67 11.91 -22.07
C ILE A 37 -10.51 11.21 -22.79
N LYS A 38 -9.33 11.84 -22.88
CA LYS A 38 -8.14 11.20 -23.45
C LYS A 38 -6.84 11.64 -22.77
N SER A 39 -5.80 10.84 -22.98
CA SER A 39 -4.40 11.18 -22.77
C SER A 39 -3.61 10.69 -23.99
N THR A 40 -2.64 11.50 -24.41
CA THR A 40 -1.74 11.23 -25.55
C THR A 40 -0.33 11.69 -25.17
N THR A 41 0.11 11.33 -23.97
CA THR A 41 1.47 11.59 -23.51
C THR A 41 2.43 10.60 -24.16
N TRP A 42 3.73 10.86 -24.05
CA TRP A 42 4.70 9.92 -24.60
C TRP A 42 4.93 8.75 -23.62
N PHE A 43 4.99 7.54 -24.16
CA PHE A 43 5.34 6.28 -23.47
C PHE A 43 4.33 5.77 -22.44
N SER A 44 3.83 6.59 -21.50
CA SER A 44 2.89 6.13 -20.47
C SER A 44 1.74 7.08 -20.29
N GLU A 45 0.53 6.54 -20.22
CA GLU A 45 -0.71 7.33 -20.11
C GLU A 45 -1.22 7.31 -18.69
N THR A 46 -1.58 8.49 -18.16
CA THR A 46 -2.25 8.60 -16.87
C THR A 46 -3.34 9.66 -16.94
N ILE A 47 -4.57 9.26 -16.60
CA ILE A 47 -5.73 10.15 -16.55
C ILE A 47 -6.26 10.17 -15.13
N GLU A 48 -6.34 11.36 -14.54
CA GLU A 48 -7.11 11.60 -13.33
C GLU A 48 -8.54 12.05 -13.69
N ILE A 49 -9.51 11.26 -13.25
CA ILE A 49 -10.94 11.52 -13.40
C ILE A 49 -11.51 11.97 -12.06
N ASN A 50 -11.87 13.24 -11.95
CA ASN A 50 -12.61 13.79 -10.81
C ASN A 50 -13.77 14.67 -11.30
N LEU A 51 -14.61 15.16 -10.38
CA LEU A 51 -15.71 16.08 -10.72
C LEU A 51 -15.23 17.43 -11.28
N ASP A 52 -13.94 17.75 -11.12
CA ASP A 52 -13.31 18.94 -11.67
C ASP A 52 -12.80 18.76 -13.11
N ASN A 53 -12.82 17.54 -13.64
CA ASN A 53 -12.45 17.25 -15.02
C ASN A 53 -13.43 17.95 -16.00
N GLU A 54 -12.90 18.45 -17.13
CA GLU A 54 -13.66 19.25 -18.10
C GLU A 54 -14.92 18.53 -18.60
N TYR A 55 -14.87 17.20 -18.78
CA TYR A 55 -16.03 16.41 -19.19
C TYR A 55 -17.20 16.55 -18.22
N PHE A 56 -16.94 16.39 -16.91
CA PHE A 56 -17.96 16.47 -15.87
C PHE A 56 -18.49 17.90 -15.73
N LYS A 57 -17.60 18.91 -15.80
CA LYS A 57 -17.98 20.33 -15.78
C LYS A 57 -18.88 20.70 -16.95
N LYS A 58 -18.51 20.32 -18.18
CA LYS A 58 -19.26 20.66 -19.40
C LYS A 58 -20.62 19.97 -19.47
N LYS A 59 -20.74 18.77 -18.91
CA LYS A 59 -21.99 18.01 -18.84
C LYS A 59 -22.81 18.31 -17.58
N ASP A 60 -22.34 19.22 -16.73
CA ASP A 60 -22.91 19.56 -15.41
C ASP A 60 -23.18 18.34 -14.52
N LEU A 61 -22.32 17.32 -14.62
CA LEU A 61 -22.45 16.09 -13.85
C LEU A 61 -21.97 16.31 -12.41
N LYS A 62 -22.80 15.92 -11.44
CA LYS A 62 -22.50 16.03 -10.00
C LYS A 62 -22.00 14.72 -9.39
N THR A 63 -21.82 13.69 -10.20
CA THR A 63 -21.38 12.36 -9.76
C THR A 63 -20.45 11.72 -10.78
N MET A 64 -19.47 10.96 -10.28
CA MET A 64 -18.61 10.08 -11.08
C MET A 64 -19.19 8.66 -11.20
N LYS A 65 -20.38 8.40 -10.66
CA LYS A 65 -21.01 7.07 -10.75
C LYS A 65 -21.39 6.78 -12.20
N GLY A 66 -20.84 5.72 -12.77
CA GLY A 66 -21.15 5.31 -14.14
C GLY A 66 -20.28 4.16 -14.63
N ARG A 67 -20.51 3.77 -15.88
CA ARG A 67 -19.64 2.85 -16.61
C ARG A 67 -18.56 3.66 -17.34
N TYR A 68 -17.32 3.20 -17.28
CA TYR A 68 -16.19 3.76 -17.99
C TYR A 68 -15.68 2.71 -18.98
N LEU A 69 -15.60 3.08 -20.25
CA LEU A 69 -15.03 2.25 -21.31
C LEU A 69 -13.65 2.81 -21.64
N ILE A 70 -12.61 2.00 -21.45
CA ILE A 70 -11.22 2.39 -21.68
C ILE A 70 -10.76 1.73 -22.99
N GLY A 71 -10.27 2.53 -23.93
CA GLY A 71 -9.61 2.08 -25.14
C GLY A 71 -8.15 2.51 -25.12
N ILE A 72 -7.26 1.57 -25.44
CA ILE A 72 -5.83 1.82 -25.60
C ILE A 72 -5.48 1.62 -27.06
N TYR A 73 -4.77 2.59 -27.65
CA TYR A 73 -4.29 2.53 -29.02
C TYR A 73 -2.77 2.51 -29.02
N SER A 74 -2.16 1.71 -29.89
CA SER A 74 -0.74 1.78 -30.20
C SER A 74 -0.53 1.63 -31.69
N LYS A 75 0.49 2.30 -32.23
CA LYS A 75 0.90 2.16 -33.64
C LYS A 75 1.69 0.87 -33.89
N GLU A 76 2.26 0.31 -32.84
CA GLU A 76 3.13 -0.87 -32.89
C GLU A 76 2.54 -2.00 -32.05
N ASP A 77 2.86 -3.24 -32.40
CA ASP A 77 2.47 -4.39 -31.59
C ASP A 77 3.18 -4.31 -30.23
N THR A 78 2.40 -4.18 -29.16
CA THR A 78 2.93 -4.06 -27.80
C THR A 78 2.05 -4.80 -26.80
N THR A 79 2.65 -5.22 -25.71
CA THR A 79 1.91 -5.66 -24.51
C THR A 79 1.76 -4.46 -23.60
N ILE A 80 0.64 -4.37 -22.89
CA ILE A 80 0.36 -3.27 -21.96
C ILE A 80 -0.01 -3.77 -20.57
N SER A 81 0.23 -2.92 -19.57
CA SER A 81 -0.34 -3.03 -18.23
C SER A 81 -1.31 -1.87 -18.04
N ILE A 82 -2.53 -2.14 -17.53
CA ILE A 82 -3.53 -1.12 -17.19
C ILE A 82 -3.89 -1.27 -15.72
N GLU A 83 -3.91 -0.15 -14.99
CA GLU A 83 -4.29 -0.08 -13.59
C GLU A 83 -5.37 1.00 -13.40
N VAL A 84 -6.41 0.67 -12.63
CA VAL A 84 -7.47 1.61 -12.26
C VAL A 84 -7.50 1.72 -10.76
N GLU A 85 -7.17 2.92 -10.29
CA GLU A 85 -7.04 3.29 -8.91
C GLU A 85 -8.10 4.34 -8.57
N ASP A 86 -8.78 4.21 -7.44
CA ASP A 86 -9.45 5.38 -6.87
C ASP A 86 -8.36 6.19 -6.14
N THR A 87 -8.44 7.49 -6.00
CA THR A 87 -7.59 8.19 -5.02
C THR A 87 -7.82 7.72 -3.58
N SER A 88 -8.93 7.03 -3.31
CA SER A 88 -9.08 6.21 -2.10
C SER A 88 -8.14 4.97 -2.07
N SER A 89 -7.57 4.53 -3.20
CA SER A 89 -6.52 3.52 -3.35
C SER A 89 -5.09 4.03 -3.20
N GLN A 90 -4.88 5.23 -2.65
CA GLN A 90 -3.61 5.55 -1.97
C GLN A 90 -3.28 4.58 -0.81
N ILE A 91 -4.22 3.70 -0.45
CA ILE A 91 -4.03 2.64 0.53
C ILE A 91 -3.21 1.50 -0.08
N LYS A 92 -1.90 1.55 0.09
CA LYS A 92 -0.99 0.50 -0.40
C LYS A 92 -1.09 -0.77 0.43
N MET A 93 -1.24 -1.93 -0.20
CA MET A 93 -1.25 -3.21 0.52
C MET A 93 0.15 -3.58 1.01
N ILE A 94 0.28 -3.94 2.29
CA ILE A 94 1.51 -4.46 2.90
C ILE A 94 1.33 -5.95 3.25
N ARG A 95 2.45 -6.70 3.32
CA ARG A 95 2.46 -8.13 3.65
C ARG A 95 3.46 -8.42 4.76
N SER A 96 3.16 -9.42 5.58
CA SER A 96 4.03 -9.85 6.70
C SER A 96 5.43 -10.21 6.19
N GLY A 97 6.45 -9.76 6.91
CA GLY A 97 7.87 -9.99 6.63
C GLY A 97 8.44 -9.27 5.40
N LYS A 98 7.69 -8.36 4.78
CA LYS A 98 8.17 -7.57 3.63
C LYS A 98 8.05 -6.07 3.89
N GLY A 99 9.19 -5.43 4.13
CA GLY A 99 9.28 -3.98 4.22
C GLY A 99 8.95 -3.28 2.90
N ILE A 100 8.25 -2.15 2.98
CA ILE A 100 7.99 -1.24 1.87
C ILE A 100 8.71 0.07 2.14
N GLN A 101 9.60 0.44 1.22
CA GLN A 101 10.25 1.74 1.22
C GLN A 101 9.32 2.80 0.62
N VAL A 102 9.25 3.96 1.28
CA VAL A 102 8.38 5.07 0.91
C VAL A 102 9.17 6.38 0.95
N ASP A 103 8.96 7.20 -0.07
CA ASP A 103 9.34 8.62 -0.11
C ASP A 103 8.04 9.43 -0.06
N GLN A 104 7.91 10.30 0.93
CA GLN A 104 6.67 10.98 1.26
C GLN A 104 6.86 12.48 1.35
N GLU A 105 6.08 13.20 0.55
CA GLU A 105 6.01 14.66 0.55
C GLU A 105 5.63 15.23 1.93
N PRO A 106 6.03 16.47 2.25
CA PRO A 106 5.66 17.14 3.48
C PRO A 106 4.16 17.22 3.78
N ASN A 107 3.79 17.10 5.07
CA ASN A 107 2.41 17.27 5.57
C ASN A 107 1.35 16.45 4.80
N ASN A 108 1.74 15.27 4.33
CA ASN A 108 0.87 14.40 3.57
C ASN A 108 0.55 13.14 4.38
N HIS A 109 -0.58 12.51 4.11
CA HIS A 109 -0.88 11.17 4.61
C HIS A 109 -0.58 10.14 3.53
N ARG A 110 0.01 9.02 3.94
CA ARG A 110 0.02 7.79 3.15
C ARG A 110 -0.72 6.73 3.93
N PHE A 111 -1.56 5.98 3.24
CA PHE A 111 -2.35 4.93 3.86
C PHE A 111 -1.83 3.57 3.41
N PHE A 112 -1.96 2.58 4.30
CA PHE A 112 -1.60 1.20 4.01
C PHE A 112 -2.67 0.27 4.54
N LYS A 113 -2.78 -0.91 3.91
CA LYS A 113 -3.70 -1.96 4.31
C LYS A 113 -2.95 -3.24 4.62
N TYR A 114 -3.25 -3.82 5.77
CA TYR A 114 -2.75 -5.13 6.18
C TYR A 114 -3.91 -6.08 6.46
N THR A 115 -3.90 -7.29 5.90
CA THR A 115 -4.92 -8.31 6.19
C THR A 115 -4.33 -9.36 7.10
N HIS A 116 -4.92 -9.51 8.29
CA HIS A 116 -4.49 -10.44 9.31
C HIS A 116 -5.49 -11.60 9.40
N ASN A 117 -4.99 -12.83 9.35
CA ASN A 117 -5.81 -14.04 9.33
C ASN A 117 -5.41 -15.08 10.38
N GLN A 118 -4.50 -14.73 11.30
CA GLN A 118 -3.99 -15.63 12.35
C GLN A 118 -4.35 -15.08 13.73
N ASN A 119 -4.36 -15.90 14.79
CA ASN A 119 -4.61 -15.43 16.16
C ASN A 119 -3.29 -15.13 16.90
N THR A 120 -2.50 -14.18 16.38
CA THR A 120 -1.15 -13.86 16.88
C THR A 120 -0.99 -12.35 17.09
N ASN A 121 0.00 -11.95 17.89
CA ASN A 121 0.37 -10.54 17.96
C ASN A 121 0.80 -10.03 16.58
N ILE A 122 0.56 -8.74 16.36
CA ILE A 122 0.96 -8.05 15.14
C ILE A 122 1.92 -6.94 15.52
N LYS A 123 3.05 -6.88 14.84
CA LYS A 123 4.04 -5.82 14.98
C LYS A 123 4.08 -5.01 13.70
N PHE A 124 3.89 -3.71 13.80
CA PHE A 124 4.13 -2.75 12.73
C PHE A 124 5.38 -1.96 13.08
N ASP A 125 6.44 -2.14 12.29
CA ASP A 125 7.72 -1.49 12.46
C ASP A 125 7.93 -0.43 11.39
N LEU A 126 8.22 0.79 11.83
CA LEU A 126 8.55 1.91 10.97
C LEU A 126 9.99 2.35 11.24
N THR A 127 10.84 2.17 10.23
CA THR A 127 12.25 2.62 10.26
C THR A 127 12.42 3.87 9.41
N LEU A 128 12.69 5.01 10.04
CA LEU A 128 13.01 6.26 9.37
C LEU A 128 14.44 6.24 8.84
N MET A 129 14.58 6.64 7.58
CA MET A 129 15.86 6.97 6.95
C MET A 129 16.10 8.48 7.00
N SER A 130 15.04 9.29 6.85
CA SER A 130 15.09 10.74 6.99
C SER A 130 13.71 11.33 7.29
N GLY A 131 13.69 12.54 7.85
CA GLY A 131 12.46 13.25 8.16
C GLY A 131 11.81 12.75 9.45
N SER A 132 10.50 12.91 9.53
CA SER A 132 9.73 12.54 10.71
C SER A 132 8.29 12.21 10.33
N VAL A 133 7.74 11.18 10.96
CA VAL A 133 6.39 10.69 10.70
C VAL A 133 5.67 10.29 11.97
N LEU A 134 4.34 10.26 11.89
CA LEU A 134 3.44 9.75 12.92
C LEU A 134 2.61 8.60 12.33
N MET A 135 2.70 7.42 12.95
CA MET A 135 1.97 6.23 12.52
C MET A 135 0.73 6.02 13.39
N ARG A 136 -0.40 5.77 12.74
CA ARG A 136 -1.69 5.50 13.38
C ARG A 136 -2.37 4.30 12.73
N ILE A 137 -3.10 3.52 13.51
CA ILE A 137 -3.71 2.27 13.05
C ILE A 137 -5.14 2.18 13.56
N ASN A 138 -6.03 1.75 12.67
CA ASN A 138 -7.40 1.32 12.98
C ASN A 138 -7.65 -0.07 12.41
N LYS A 139 -8.64 -0.79 12.96
CA LYS A 139 -9.21 -1.97 12.33
C LYS A 139 -10.43 -1.61 11.49
N LEU A 140 -10.56 -2.26 10.35
CA LEU A 140 -11.77 -2.24 9.52
C LEU A 140 -12.70 -3.35 10.03
N MET A 141 -13.85 -2.96 10.58
CA MET A 141 -14.84 -3.88 11.12
C MET A 141 -15.70 -4.46 9.97
N GLU A 142 -15.89 -5.77 10.00
CA GLU A 142 -16.84 -6.58 9.21
C GLU A 142 -16.77 -6.61 7.66
N TYR A 143 -17.07 -7.80 7.14
CA TYR A 143 -17.35 -8.06 5.74
C TYR A 143 -18.65 -7.33 5.35
N GLY A 144 -18.52 -6.21 4.63
CA GLY A 144 -19.67 -5.54 4.01
C GLY A 144 -19.66 -4.02 4.12
N GLU A 145 -18.90 -3.43 5.04
CA GLU A 145 -18.78 -1.97 5.14
C GLU A 145 -17.76 -1.47 4.11
N THR A 146 -18.27 -0.90 3.01
CA THR A 146 -17.44 -0.41 1.89
C THR A 146 -16.86 0.98 2.12
N SER A 147 -17.27 1.66 3.19
CA SER A 147 -16.85 3.03 3.47
C SER A 147 -15.56 3.09 4.29
N PHE A 148 -14.42 2.90 3.60
CA PHE A 148 -13.08 2.98 4.20
C PHE A 148 -12.81 4.30 4.93
N HIS A 149 -13.40 5.41 4.44
CA HIS A 149 -13.18 6.74 5.00
C HIS A 149 -13.56 6.86 6.49
N LYS A 150 -14.56 6.10 6.95
CA LYS A 150 -14.99 6.10 8.35
C LYS A 150 -13.95 5.51 9.30
N PHE A 151 -13.06 4.66 8.77
CA PHE A 151 -12.05 3.93 9.54
C PHE A 151 -10.64 4.49 9.34
N MET A 152 -10.46 5.51 8.51
CA MET A 152 -9.14 6.11 8.27
C MET A 152 -8.62 6.77 9.56
N PRO A 153 -7.46 6.32 10.09
CA PRO A 153 -6.87 6.91 11.29
C PRO A 153 -6.14 8.22 10.93
N ILE A 154 -6.91 9.28 10.71
CA ILE A 154 -6.38 10.59 10.29
C ILE A 154 -5.89 11.38 11.51
N ASP A 155 -6.55 11.22 12.66
CA ASP A 155 -6.21 11.95 13.88
C ASP A 155 -6.11 11.03 15.10
N ASP A 156 -5.55 11.58 16.17
CA ASP A 156 -5.31 10.87 17.43
C ASP A 156 -6.58 10.45 18.17
N LYS A 157 -7.72 11.12 17.92
CA LYS A 157 -8.98 10.84 18.63
C LYS A 157 -9.71 9.65 18.02
N THR A 158 -9.54 9.45 16.73
CA THR A 158 -10.19 8.41 15.93
C THR A 158 -9.32 7.16 15.75
N SER A 159 -8.07 7.21 16.20
CA SER A 159 -7.10 6.11 16.05
C SER A 159 -7.11 5.19 17.27
N LEU A 160 -7.16 3.89 17.04
CA LEU A 160 -7.09 2.86 18.08
C LEU A 160 -5.68 2.71 18.62
N TRP A 161 -4.68 2.73 17.73
CA TRP A 161 -3.27 2.68 18.10
C TRP A 161 -2.50 3.81 17.39
N LYS A 162 -1.50 4.37 18.07
CA LYS A 162 -0.64 5.41 17.52
C LYS A 162 0.77 5.35 18.13
N THR A 163 1.73 5.95 17.45
CA THR A 163 3.07 6.15 17.98
C THR A 163 3.12 7.42 18.83
N ASP A 164 3.83 7.39 19.95
CA ASP A 164 3.96 8.57 20.83
C ASP A 164 5.03 9.56 20.33
N SER A 165 5.86 9.12 19.38
CA SER A 165 6.98 9.89 18.89
C SER A 165 7.00 9.96 17.36
N ASN A 166 7.74 10.96 16.92
CA ASN A 166 7.97 11.34 15.54
C ASN A 166 9.23 10.68 14.95
N GLN A 167 9.72 9.61 15.57
CA GLN A 167 10.97 8.89 15.27
C GLN A 167 10.70 7.44 14.84
N ASN A 168 11.75 6.61 14.74
CA ASN A 168 11.62 5.16 14.60
C ASN A 168 10.61 4.65 15.62
N SER A 169 9.59 3.96 15.12
CA SER A 169 8.44 3.64 15.95
C SER A 169 7.92 2.26 15.64
N THR A 170 7.48 1.58 16.69
CA THR A 170 6.90 0.25 16.63
C THR A 170 5.53 0.32 17.31
N ILE A 171 4.51 -0.25 16.67
CA ILE A 171 3.24 -0.56 17.31
C ILE A 171 3.14 -2.08 17.40
N VAL A 172 2.94 -2.61 18.61
CA VAL A 172 2.60 -4.02 18.84
C VAL A 172 1.15 -4.10 19.26
N ILE A 173 0.34 -4.82 18.49
CA ILE A 173 -1.05 -5.13 18.82
C ILE A 173 -1.06 -6.56 19.36
N SER A 174 -1.29 -6.70 20.67
CA SER A 174 -1.43 -8.00 21.33
C SER A 174 -2.72 -8.68 20.86
N ASN A 175 -2.72 -10.01 20.73
CA ASN A 175 -3.94 -10.77 20.51
C ASN A 175 -4.90 -10.75 21.73
N GLU A 176 -4.43 -10.26 22.88
CA GLU A 176 -5.23 -10.00 24.08
C GLU A 176 -5.79 -8.57 24.14
N ASP A 177 -5.42 -7.68 23.21
CA ASP A 177 -5.94 -6.31 23.16
C ASP A 177 -7.46 -6.35 22.88
N PRO A 178 -8.33 -5.65 23.65
CA PRO A 178 -9.78 -5.64 23.40
C PRO A 178 -10.18 -5.17 21.99
N ASN A 179 -9.32 -4.38 21.35
CA ASN A 179 -9.49 -3.89 19.98
C ASN A 179 -8.83 -4.80 18.94
N TYR A 180 -8.12 -5.86 19.32
CA TYR A 180 -7.60 -6.87 18.39
C TYR A 180 -8.73 -7.53 17.58
N CYS A 181 -8.40 -8.07 16.40
CA CYS A 181 -9.32 -8.88 15.60
C CYS A 181 -8.57 -9.86 14.70
N SER A 182 -9.22 -10.98 14.40
CA SER A 182 -8.78 -11.94 13.38
C SER A 182 -9.95 -12.88 12.99
N PRO A 183 -10.22 -13.12 11.69
CA PRO A 183 -9.61 -12.47 10.54
C PRO A 183 -10.12 -11.02 10.39
N CYS A 184 -9.21 -10.09 10.09
CA CYS A 184 -9.63 -8.71 9.82
C CYS A 184 -8.58 -7.92 9.00
N THR A 185 -8.96 -6.69 8.65
CA THR A 185 -8.08 -5.75 7.97
C THR A 185 -7.70 -4.62 8.91
N TYR A 186 -6.43 -4.26 8.94
CA TYR A 186 -5.92 -3.05 9.58
C TYR A 186 -5.64 -1.99 8.52
N ILE A 187 -6.02 -0.75 8.81
CA ILE A 187 -5.69 0.44 8.03
C ILE A 187 -4.65 1.23 8.81
N ILE A 188 -3.52 1.49 8.18
CA ILE A 188 -2.40 2.23 8.73
C ILE A 188 -2.34 3.58 8.03
N SER A 189 -2.20 4.67 8.78
CA SER A 189 -1.94 6.01 8.29
C SER A 189 -0.57 6.44 8.76
N ILE A 190 0.24 6.96 7.84
CA ILE A 190 1.53 7.56 8.14
C ILE A 190 1.47 9.01 7.67
N GLU A 191 1.52 9.93 8.63
CA GLU A 191 1.55 11.36 8.38
C GLU A 191 2.99 11.84 8.43
N SER A 192 3.46 12.54 7.40
CA SER A 192 4.79 13.16 7.37
C SER A 192 4.74 14.57 7.94
N THR A 193 5.82 14.99 8.60
CA THR A 193 5.97 16.38 9.07
C THR A 193 6.32 17.34 7.91
N LYS A 194 6.57 18.62 8.25
CA LYS A 194 6.90 19.70 7.29
C LYS A 194 8.11 19.46 6.39
N ALA A 195 9.00 18.52 6.73
CA ALA A 195 10.18 18.21 5.92
C ALA A 195 9.98 17.02 4.96
N GLY A 196 8.79 16.39 4.96
CA GLY A 196 8.60 15.10 4.31
C GLY A 196 9.30 13.98 5.09
N ALA A 197 9.33 12.78 4.52
CA ALA A 197 10.00 11.64 5.14
C ALA A 197 10.38 10.55 4.14
N LYS A 198 11.47 9.83 4.46
CA LYS A 198 11.82 8.55 3.82
C LYS A 198 11.86 7.48 4.90
N TYR A 199 11.12 6.40 4.70
CA TYR A 199 11.02 5.33 5.68
C TYR A 199 10.79 3.96 5.05
N VAL A 200 10.98 2.92 5.86
CA VAL A 200 10.57 1.55 5.57
C VAL A 200 9.48 1.15 6.56
N LEU A 201 8.31 0.77 6.06
CA LEU A 201 7.23 0.19 6.86
C LEU A 201 7.25 -1.33 6.67
N GLU A 202 7.37 -2.07 7.76
CA GLU A 202 7.29 -3.53 7.79
C GLU A 202 6.22 -3.97 8.78
N THR A 203 5.57 -5.09 8.48
CA THR A 203 4.67 -5.75 9.43
C THR A 203 5.17 -7.16 9.67
N GLN A 204 5.08 -7.62 10.91
CA GLN A 204 5.48 -8.97 11.33
C GLN A 204 4.34 -9.55 12.15
N GLU A 205 3.96 -10.78 11.84
CA GLU A 205 3.13 -11.57 12.75
C GLU A 205 4.09 -12.25 13.72
N GLU A 206 3.88 -12.05 15.02
CA GLU A 206 4.64 -12.76 16.04
C GLU A 206 4.08 -14.17 16.09
N ASN A 207 4.45 -14.96 15.09
CA ASN A 207 4.14 -16.36 15.05
C ASN A 207 5.03 -17.01 16.11
N ILE A 208 4.49 -17.17 17.33
CA ILE A 208 5.21 -17.71 18.49
C ILE A 208 5.83 -19.10 18.17
N LEU A 209 5.39 -19.74 17.08
CA LEU A 209 5.77 -21.10 16.71
C LEU A 209 6.45 -21.23 15.34
N ALA A 210 6.67 -20.15 14.56
CA ALA A 210 7.32 -20.27 13.26
C ALA A 210 8.78 -19.79 13.32
N PRO A 211 9.77 -20.65 13.02
CA PRO A 211 11.17 -20.25 13.04
C PRO A 211 11.46 -19.16 12.00
N LYS A 212 12.18 -18.11 12.42
CA LYS A 212 12.60 -17.01 11.56
C LYS A 212 13.60 -17.50 10.51
N LEU A 213 13.29 -17.33 9.22
CA LEU A 213 14.18 -17.71 8.14
C LEU A 213 15.40 -16.77 8.06
N ILE A 214 16.61 -17.33 8.19
CA ILE A 214 17.89 -16.61 8.12
C ILE A 214 18.66 -17.01 6.87
N LYS A 215 19.39 -16.04 6.30
CA LYS A 215 20.22 -16.25 5.10
C LYS A 215 21.66 -16.55 5.52
N MET A 216 22.30 -17.51 4.84
CA MET A 216 23.68 -17.88 5.10
C MET A 216 24.63 -16.70 4.87
N GLY A 217 25.51 -16.43 5.84
CA GLY A 217 26.46 -15.32 5.77
C GLY A 217 25.88 -13.94 6.11
N VAL A 218 24.57 -13.83 6.37
CA VAL A 218 23.92 -12.58 6.76
C VAL A 218 23.74 -12.57 8.28
N PRO A 219 24.42 -11.68 9.03
CA PRO A 219 24.24 -11.60 10.48
C PRO A 219 22.81 -11.15 10.80
N VAL A 220 22.19 -11.81 11.77
CA VAL A 220 20.85 -11.46 12.27
C VAL A 220 21.01 -10.93 13.70
N LYS A 221 20.51 -9.72 13.93
CA LYS A 221 20.37 -9.16 15.28
C LYS A 221 18.95 -9.44 15.77
N ASP A 222 18.84 -9.86 17.02
CA ASP A 222 17.56 -10.15 17.65
C ASP A 222 17.67 -10.01 19.17
N GLN A 223 16.52 -9.86 19.83
CA GLN A 223 16.42 -9.80 21.28
C GLN A 223 15.54 -10.95 21.77
N VAL A 224 16.03 -11.68 22.78
CA VAL A 224 15.28 -12.75 23.44
C VAL A 224 15.00 -12.29 24.87
N ALA A 225 13.71 -12.16 25.23
CA ALA A 225 13.32 -11.82 26.59
C ALA A 225 13.69 -12.95 27.57
N GLN A 226 13.94 -12.60 28.83
CA GLN A 226 14.29 -13.58 29.86
C GLN A 226 13.21 -14.67 29.96
N GLY A 227 13.64 -15.94 29.93
CA GLY A 227 12.74 -17.10 30.01
C GLY A 227 12.06 -17.48 28.69
N ASN A 228 12.29 -16.74 27.61
CA ASN A 228 11.77 -17.06 26.29
C ASN A 228 12.86 -17.64 25.38
N TYR A 229 12.46 -18.27 24.27
CA TYR A 229 13.35 -18.71 23.20
C TYR A 229 12.85 -18.18 21.85
N LYS A 230 13.74 -18.13 20.87
CA LYS A 230 13.41 -17.84 19.47
C LYS A 230 13.96 -18.93 18.59
N GLU A 231 13.16 -19.37 17.63
CA GLU A 231 13.57 -20.37 16.67
C GLU A 231 14.02 -19.71 15.36
N TYR A 232 15.07 -20.27 14.75
CA TYR A 232 15.62 -19.81 13.48
C TYR A 232 15.77 -20.98 12.53
N MET A 233 15.45 -20.75 11.26
CA MET A 233 15.56 -21.74 10.20
C MET A 233 16.47 -21.20 9.10
N PHE A 234 17.28 -22.03 8.47
CA PHE A 234 17.98 -21.70 7.23
C PHE A 234 17.92 -22.91 6.29
N VAL A 235 18.02 -22.66 5.00
CA VAL A 235 17.98 -23.71 3.97
C VAL A 235 19.37 -23.93 3.40
N LEU A 236 19.77 -25.19 3.25
CA LEU A 236 21.00 -25.60 2.57
C LEU A 236 20.66 -26.24 1.23
N ASP A 237 20.95 -25.53 0.13
CA ASP A 237 20.66 -26.05 -1.21
C ASP A 237 21.63 -27.17 -1.65
N LYS A 238 22.78 -27.31 -0.96
CA LYS A 238 23.81 -28.31 -1.25
C LYS A 238 24.46 -28.78 0.05
N LYS A 239 24.90 -30.04 0.09
CA LYS A 239 25.70 -30.58 1.21
C LYS A 239 27.01 -29.81 1.34
N LYS A 240 27.10 -28.94 2.36
CA LYS A 240 28.28 -28.12 2.67
C LYS A 240 28.51 -28.10 4.18
N LYS A 241 29.76 -27.96 4.60
CA LYS A 241 30.09 -27.64 5.99
C LYS A 241 29.67 -26.20 6.26
N PHE A 242 29.06 -25.96 7.41
CA PHE A 242 28.68 -24.62 7.87
C PHE A 242 29.00 -24.49 9.35
N ARG A 243 29.08 -23.24 9.84
CA ARG A 243 29.27 -22.91 11.25
C ARG A 243 28.21 -21.89 11.64
N ILE A 244 27.61 -22.10 12.80
CA ILE A 244 26.75 -21.12 13.46
C ILE A 244 27.57 -20.51 14.61
N SER A 245 27.54 -19.19 14.72
CA SER A 245 28.14 -18.44 15.82
C SER A 245 27.11 -17.45 16.35
N ALA A 246 26.95 -17.41 17.66
CA ALA A 246 26.12 -16.44 18.36
C ALA A 246 26.99 -15.67 19.37
N SER A 247 26.73 -14.38 19.53
CA SER A 247 27.39 -13.52 20.49
C SER A 247 26.35 -12.66 21.20
N VAL A 248 26.53 -12.46 22.50
CA VAL A 248 25.75 -11.50 23.28
C VAL A 248 26.40 -10.13 23.12
N TYR A 249 25.60 -9.11 22.85
CA TYR A 249 26.04 -7.71 22.78
C TYR A 249 25.58 -6.96 24.02
#